data_AF-A0A5R8Z3B5-F1
#
_entry.id   AF-A0A5R8Z3B5-F1
#
_cell.length_a   1.000
_cell.length_b   1.000
_cell.length_c   1.000
_cell.angle_alpha   90.00
_cell.angle_beta   90.00
_cell.angle_gamma   90.00
#
_symmetry.space_group_name_H-M   'P 1'
#
loop_
_entity.id
_entity.type
_entity.pdbx_description
1 polymer ?
#
loop_
_entity_poly.entity_id
_entity_poly.type
_entity_poly.pdbx_seq_one_letter_code
_entity_poly.pdbx_strand_id
1 'polypeptide(L)'
;MDQDFHFYGTFHSAMSGGFDKDDATLIAKAANFIDFFSENTYASYWRLVSETASSSNYTVVAHMDNPRYTFQHGHLGDLLSPEDGLWCSYHFIPGNYNDPAGTPTREQIHGAEVVSHLPAFSKRDTHGGEYILRKYNPGKVAELQYGRMLNRPQSALSRRLFEDAVLCAKDDSRLEKILSLAIGGETILKAERADVLRRFRLILLGIRAHVIADTWAHQDHCGLDNVMNTYWDADYDPDSWNPAKMGYGRQSIYYTDGPSKPWTNTVLSSLASSNFEAAPNSTSYLGHGWLGHFPDYSFVRYRYKPCWSDPKQTVERDNPKEYAAAWLELTSLFCQAKTGQKLVLDERIQGDMGKARQAIEFPCDLSKSQTGRHSSENAWRRFFTEQPTTPINVDLEPDDNAVLSGMVERSKSLDRFGTSFVNVLSDLYLFQIAADYHFHFVKHFLKVNDIYHFTGSWSQQRSALPNEIVQLFE
;
A
#
# COMPACT_ATOMS: atom_id res chain seq x y z
N MET A 1 2.00 3.94 8.95
CA MET A 1 1.46 2.61 8.56
C MET A 1 0.07 2.49 9.12
N ASP A 2 -0.91 2.39 8.25
CA ASP A 2 -2.34 2.48 8.55
C ASP A 2 -2.91 1.11 8.93
N GLN A 3 -2.37 0.52 10.01
CA GLN A 3 -2.76 -0.83 10.43
C GLN A 3 -4.27 -0.97 10.68
N ASP A 4 -4.93 0.10 11.13
CA ASP A 4 -6.37 0.08 11.35
C ASP A 4 -7.15 -0.11 10.05
N PHE A 5 -6.88 0.65 9.00
CA PHE A 5 -7.59 0.46 7.74
C PHE A 5 -7.10 -0.77 6.96
N HIS A 6 -5.79 -1.00 6.90
CA HIS A 6 -5.19 -2.14 6.19
C HIS A 6 -5.68 -3.47 6.74
N PHE A 7 -5.92 -3.57 8.04
CA PHE A 7 -6.47 -4.76 8.66
C PHE A 7 -8.00 -4.71 8.81
N TYR A 8 -8.54 -3.80 9.63
CA TYR A 8 -9.98 -3.79 9.94
C TYR A 8 -10.83 -3.27 8.79
N GLY A 9 -10.39 -2.21 8.10
CA GLY A 9 -11.08 -1.70 6.90
C GLY A 9 -11.15 -2.76 5.79
N THR A 10 -10.04 -3.46 5.54
CA THR A 10 -9.98 -4.60 4.61
C THR A 10 -10.86 -5.77 5.05
N PHE A 11 -10.82 -6.15 6.33
CA PHE A 11 -11.66 -7.23 6.86
C PHE A 11 -13.15 -6.93 6.64
N HIS A 12 -13.60 -5.73 6.99
CA HIS A 12 -15.02 -5.36 6.88
C HIS A 12 -15.47 -5.18 5.43
N SER A 13 -14.61 -4.69 4.54
CA SER A 13 -14.93 -4.64 3.10
C SER A 13 -14.98 -6.04 2.49
N ALA A 14 -14.11 -6.97 2.89
CA ALA A 14 -14.15 -8.37 2.45
C ALA A 14 -15.42 -9.10 2.90
N MET A 15 -15.80 -8.94 4.18
CA MET A 15 -17.08 -9.44 4.71
C MET A 15 -18.28 -8.85 3.94
N SER A 16 -18.26 -7.55 3.67
CA SER A 16 -19.32 -6.88 2.90
C SER A 16 -19.41 -7.39 1.46
N GLY A 17 -18.26 -7.73 0.87
CA GLY A 17 -18.12 -8.38 -0.43
C GLY A 17 -18.52 -9.86 -0.48
N GLY A 18 -18.86 -10.47 0.67
CA GLY A 18 -19.42 -11.83 0.75
C GLY A 18 -18.41 -12.94 1.09
N PHE A 19 -17.20 -12.59 1.53
CA PHE A 19 -16.32 -13.57 2.17
C PHE A 19 -16.81 -13.92 3.58
N ASP A 20 -16.53 -15.13 4.02
CA ASP A 20 -16.75 -15.50 5.42
C ASP A 20 -15.65 -14.91 6.31
N LYS A 21 -15.85 -15.05 7.62
CA LYS A 21 -14.99 -14.45 8.65
C LYS A 21 -13.54 -14.94 8.58
N ASP A 22 -13.30 -16.22 8.29
CA ASP A 22 -11.94 -16.77 8.27
C ASP A 22 -11.20 -16.35 7.00
N ASP A 23 -11.87 -16.41 5.85
CA ASP A 23 -11.34 -15.91 4.58
C ASP A 23 -11.03 -14.40 4.66
N ALA A 24 -11.96 -13.60 5.21
CA ALA A 24 -11.78 -12.17 5.39
C ALA A 24 -10.63 -11.85 6.35
N THR A 25 -10.43 -12.67 7.40
CA THR A 25 -9.31 -12.52 8.33
C THR A 25 -7.98 -12.78 7.61
N LEU A 26 -7.87 -13.81 6.78
CA LEU A 26 -6.64 -14.09 6.03
C LEU A 26 -6.34 -12.99 5.00
N ILE A 27 -7.35 -12.47 4.30
CA ILE A 27 -7.20 -11.33 3.38
C ILE A 27 -6.66 -10.12 4.15
N ALA A 28 -7.25 -9.77 5.30
CA ALA A 28 -6.82 -8.65 6.13
C ALA A 28 -5.40 -8.83 6.68
N LYS A 29 -5.03 -10.04 7.12
CA LYS A 29 -3.66 -10.36 7.53
C LYS A 29 -2.67 -10.14 6.39
N ALA A 30 -2.97 -10.65 5.20
CA ALA A 30 -2.10 -10.48 4.04
C ALA A 30 -1.99 -9.03 3.59
N ALA A 31 -3.07 -8.24 3.68
CA ALA A 31 -3.03 -6.80 3.43
C ALA A 31 -2.07 -6.12 4.42
N ASN A 32 -2.34 -6.23 5.73
CA ASN A 32 -1.52 -5.63 6.77
C ASN A 32 -0.04 -6.06 6.71
N PHE A 33 0.24 -7.31 6.33
CA PHE A 33 1.60 -7.84 6.27
C PHE A 33 2.50 -7.20 5.21
N ILE A 34 1.93 -6.48 4.22
CA ILE A 34 2.72 -5.70 3.24
C ILE A 34 3.60 -4.67 3.94
N ASP A 35 3.08 -4.02 4.98
CA ASP A 35 3.79 -3.04 5.80
C ASP A 35 4.87 -3.67 6.70
N PHE A 36 4.89 -5.00 6.86
CA PHE A 36 5.77 -5.68 7.82
C PHE A 36 6.73 -6.70 7.20
N PHE A 37 6.55 -7.04 5.92
CA PHE A 37 7.47 -7.92 5.21
C PHE A 37 8.73 -7.17 4.77
N SER A 38 9.56 -6.85 5.76
CA SER A 38 10.76 -6.02 5.66
C SER A 38 12.04 -6.80 5.35
N GLU A 39 13.00 -6.09 4.74
CA GLU A 39 14.36 -6.54 4.55
C GLU A 39 15.05 -6.91 5.87
N ASN A 40 14.84 -6.15 6.95
CA ASN A 40 15.48 -6.42 8.25
C ASN A 40 15.07 -7.76 8.86
N THR A 41 13.86 -8.22 8.54
CA THR A 41 13.28 -9.42 9.15
C THR A 41 13.41 -10.64 8.24
N TYR A 42 13.32 -10.42 6.93
CA TYR A 42 13.14 -11.49 5.94
C TYR A 42 14.26 -11.58 4.90
N ALA A 43 15.16 -10.60 4.79
CA ALA A 43 16.30 -10.69 3.88
C ALA A 43 17.28 -11.77 4.37
N SER A 44 17.27 -12.91 3.67
CA SER A 44 18.16 -14.04 3.88
C SER A 44 18.06 -14.98 2.69
N TYR A 45 18.97 -15.95 2.58
CA TYR A 45 18.79 -17.07 1.68
C TYR A 45 17.71 -18.00 2.24
N TRP A 46 16.64 -18.22 1.50
CA TRP A 46 15.57 -19.13 1.91
C TRP A 46 15.85 -20.53 1.38
N ARG A 47 15.78 -21.52 2.27
CA ARG A 47 15.68 -22.94 1.94
C ARG A 47 14.25 -23.36 2.19
N LEU A 48 13.56 -23.72 1.12
CA LEU A 48 12.18 -24.16 1.19
C LEU A 48 12.16 -25.61 1.63
N VAL A 49 11.37 -25.91 2.65
CA VAL A 49 11.34 -27.23 3.30
C VAL A 49 9.91 -27.75 3.41
N SER A 50 9.76 -29.06 3.58
CA SER A 50 8.46 -29.70 3.83
C SER A 50 8.02 -29.62 5.30
N GLU A 51 8.99 -29.46 6.18
CA GLU A 51 8.86 -29.49 7.63
C GLU A 51 8.16 -28.22 8.15
N THR A 52 7.34 -28.38 9.19
CA THR A 52 6.60 -27.27 9.84
C THR A 52 7.23 -26.82 11.16
N ALA A 53 8.25 -27.53 11.63
CA ALA A 53 8.98 -27.25 12.87
C ALA A 53 10.48 -27.49 12.67
N SER A 54 11.29 -26.87 13.54
CA SER A 54 12.75 -26.98 13.45
C SER A 54 13.22 -28.43 13.56
N SER A 55 14.19 -28.79 12.72
CA SER A 55 14.72 -30.15 12.59
C SER A 55 16.24 -30.11 12.42
N SER A 56 16.93 -31.15 12.88
CA SER A 56 18.35 -31.35 12.57
C SER A 56 18.59 -31.80 11.12
N ASN A 57 17.55 -32.31 10.46
CA ASN A 57 17.59 -32.77 9.07
C ASN A 57 16.37 -32.21 8.33
N TYR A 58 16.60 -31.22 7.47
CA TYR A 58 15.57 -30.64 6.62
C TYR A 58 15.53 -31.29 5.25
N THR A 59 14.33 -31.57 4.76
CA THR A 59 14.09 -31.95 3.36
C THR A 59 13.95 -30.69 2.54
N VAL A 60 15.06 -30.17 2.03
CA VAL A 60 15.07 -28.96 1.18
C VAL A 60 14.51 -29.29 -0.19
N VAL A 61 13.39 -28.66 -0.54
CA VAL A 61 12.70 -28.85 -1.83
C VAL A 61 13.12 -27.83 -2.87
N ALA A 62 13.54 -26.63 -2.45
CA ALA A 62 14.02 -25.60 -3.36
C ALA A 62 14.81 -24.49 -2.63
N HIS A 63 15.52 -23.66 -3.40
CA HIS A 63 16.37 -22.58 -2.91
C HIS A 63 15.91 -21.25 -3.52
N MET A 64 15.77 -20.22 -2.69
CA MET A 64 15.43 -18.86 -3.14
C MET A 64 16.35 -17.85 -2.44
N ASP A 65 17.17 -17.13 -3.21
CA ASP A 65 18.26 -16.33 -2.64
C ASP A 65 17.91 -14.84 -2.46
N ASN A 66 16.83 -14.37 -3.09
CA ASN A 66 16.39 -12.98 -3.00
C ASN A 66 14.87 -12.91 -2.72
N PRO A 67 14.44 -13.05 -1.45
CA PRO A 67 13.04 -12.78 -1.08
C PRO A 67 12.61 -11.36 -1.50
N ARG A 68 11.34 -11.23 -1.89
CA ARG A 68 10.73 -9.97 -2.37
C ARG A 68 10.09 -9.23 -1.21
N TYR A 69 10.91 -8.61 -0.36
CA TYR A 69 10.38 -7.75 0.70
C TYR A 69 9.56 -6.59 0.13
N THR A 70 8.51 -6.19 0.84
CA THR A 70 7.52 -5.20 0.36
C THR A 70 7.61 -3.87 1.08
N PHE A 71 8.40 -3.81 2.17
CA PHE A 71 8.62 -2.62 2.97
C PHE A 71 10.12 -2.45 3.29
N GLN A 72 10.56 -1.20 3.52
CA GLN A 72 11.93 -0.86 3.92
C GLN A 72 11.96 -0.13 5.27
N HIS A 73 12.42 -0.81 6.33
CA HIS A 73 12.30 -0.34 7.73
C HIS A 73 13.45 0.59 8.18
N GLY A 74 14.53 0.73 7.40
CA GLY A 74 15.42 1.92 7.49
C GLY A 74 16.16 2.20 8.81
N HIS A 75 16.85 1.22 9.42
CA HIS A 75 17.68 1.48 10.62
C HIS A 75 19.19 1.22 10.49
N LEU A 76 19.63 0.48 9.46
CA LEU A 76 21.06 0.24 9.18
C LEU A 76 21.42 0.47 7.70
N GLY A 77 20.44 0.86 6.89
CA GLY A 77 20.55 1.04 5.43
C GLY A 77 20.72 2.50 4.99
N ASP A 78 20.96 3.44 5.90
CA ASP A 78 21.04 4.90 5.67
C ASP A 78 22.14 5.36 4.70
N LEU A 79 22.86 4.44 4.06
CA LEU A 79 23.89 4.70 3.05
C LEU A 79 23.47 4.29 1.62
N LEU A 80 22.33 3.60 1.44
CA LEU A 80 21.86 3.18 0.13
C LEU A 80 20.52 3.85 -0.18
N SER A 81 20.48 4.54 -1.32
CA SER A 81 19.23 5.10 -1.84
C SER A 81 18.17 4.03 -1.92
N PRO A 82 16.92 4.35 -1.56
CA PRO A 82 15.84 3.40 -1.63
C PRO A 82 15.58 2.85 -3.03
N GLU A 83 15.00 1.66 -3.05
CA GLU A 83 14.80 0.89 -4.28
C GLU A 83 13.51 1.36 -4.98
N ASP A 84 13.67 1.97 -6.16
CA ASP A 84 12.60 2.59 -6.96
C ASP A 84 11.41 1.66 -7.23
N GLY A 85 11.67 0.37 -7.40
CA GLY A 85 10.63 -0.62 -7.66
C GLY A 85 9.76 -0.99 -6.46
N LEU A 86 10.24 -0.86 -5.22
CA LEU A 86 9.54 -1.40 -4.05
C LEU A 86 8.32 -0.56 -3.71
N TRP A 87 8.53 0.71 -3.41
CA TRP A 87 7.46 1.62 -3.02
C TRP A 87 6.48 1.89 -4.16
N CYS A 88 6.99 2.02 -5.39
CA CYS A 88 6.16 2.15 -6.58
C CYS A 88 5.29 0.93 -6.87
N SER A 89 5.59 -0.24 -6.29
CA SER A 89 4.79 -1.45 -6.51
C SER A 89 3.79 -1.68 -5.40
N TYR A 90 4.15 -1.45 -4.14
CA TYR A 90 3.30 -1.87 -3.01
C TYR A 90 2.54 -0.74 -2.30
N HIS A 91 2.97 0.51 -2.44
CA HIS A 91 2.42 1.63 -1.66
C HIS A 91 1.98 2.83 -2.53
N PHE A 92 2.75 3.19 -3.55
CA PHE A 92 2.49 4.39 -4.38
C PHE A 92 2.52 4.06 -5.86
N ILE A 93 1.52 3.30 -6.32
CA ILE A 93 1.47 2.91 -7.73
C ILE A 93 1.30 4.15 -8.63
N PRO A 94 2.12 4.33 -9.68
CA PRO A 94 2.02 5.46 -10.58
C PRO A 94 0.64 5.58 -11.24
N GLY A 95 0.08 6.79 -11.30
CA GLY A 95 -1.24 6.99 -11.90
C GLY A 95 -1.50 8.34 -12.58
N ASN A 96 -0.56 9.28 -12.57
CA ASN A 96 -0.78 10.64 -13.09
C ASN A 96 -0.46 10.78 -14.59
N TYR A 97 -1.05 9.91 -15.41
CA TYR A 97 -0.87 9.87 -16.87
C TYR A 97 -2.19 9.60 -17.58
N ASN A 98 -2.20 9.77 -18.90
CA ASN A 98 -3.36 9.43 -19.71
C ASN A 98 -3.53 7.91 -19.78
N ASP A 99 -4.78 7.45 -19.86
CA ASP A 99 -5.06 6.04 -20.04
C ASP A 99 -4.39 5.49 -21.31
N PRO A 100 -3.52 4.47 -21.19
CA PRO A 100 -3.04 3.75 -22.35
C PRO A 100 -4.19 3.06 -23.11
N ALA A 101 -3.96 2.74 -24.38
CA ALA A 101 -4.96 2.10 -25.21
C ALA A 101 -5.47 0.78 -24.59
N GLY A 102 -6.78 0.53 -24.70
CA GLY A 102 -7.42 -0.67 -24.17
C GLY A 102 -7.63 -0.68 -22.66
N THR A 103 -7.24 0.37 -21.93
CA THR A 103 -7.52 0.47 -20.49
C THR A 103 -9.04 0.45 -20.24
N PRO A 104 -9.54 -0.43 -19.36
CA PRO A 104 -10.95 -0.46 -19.02
C PRO A 104 -11.37 0.84 -18.32
N THR A 105 -12.57 1.30 -18.64
CA THR A 105 -13.21 2.45 -17.99
C THR A 105 -13.62 2.10 -16.57
N ARG A 106 -13.82 3.13 -15.74
CA ARG A 106 -14.32 2.97 -14.37
C ARG A 106 -15.67 2.24 -14.32
N GLU A 107 -16.57 2.51 -15.26
CA GLU A 107 -17.88 1.84 -15.35
C GLU A 107 -17.77 0.37 -15.78
N GLN A 108 -16.80 0.05 -16.65
CA GLN A 108 -16.51 -1.35 -16.99
C GLN A 108 -16.03 -2.12 -15.76
N ILE A 109 -15.16 -1.53 -14.94
CA ILE A 109 -14.66 -2.14 -13.71
C ILE A 109 -15.75 -2.25 -12.63
N HIS A 110 -16.36 -1.14 -12.22
CA HIS A 110 -17.20 -1.12 -11.01
C HIS A 110 -18.71 -1.14 -11.32
N GLY A 111 -19.13 -0.73 -12.51
CA GLY A 111 -20.53 -0.45 -12.83
C GLY A 111 -20.93 0.99 -12.50
N ALA A 112 -21.97 1.49 -13.18
CA ALA A 112 -22.37 2.90 -13.10
C ALA A 112 -22.77 3.36 -11.69
N GLU A 113 -23.45 2.49 -10.93
CA GLU A 113 -23.92 2.80 -9.57
C GLU A 113 -22.76 3.01 -8.58
N VAL A 114 -21.74 2.16 -8.62
CA VAL A 114 -20.54 2.33 -7.78
C VAL A 114 -19.75 3.56 -8.24
N VAL A 115 -19.59 3.74 -9.56
CA VAL A 115 -18.87 4.90 -10.11
C VAL A 115 -19.48 6.24 -9.71
N SER A 116 -20.82 6.33 -9.58
CA SER A 116 -21.46 7.58 -9.15
C SER A 116 -21.14 7.98 -7.71
N HIS A 117 -20.63 7.05 -6.90
CA HIS A 117 -20.20 7.30 -5.52
C HIS A 117 -18.69 7.50 -5.39
N LEU A 118 -17.91 7.12 -6.40
CA LEU A 118 -16.46 7.28 -6.40
C LEU A 118 -16.03 8.63 -7.00
N PRO A 119 -15.08 9.36 -6.38
CA PRO A 119 -14.53 10.60 -6.94
C PRO A 119 -14.07 10.45 -8.40
N ALA A 120 -14.26 11.50 -9.21
CA ALA A 120 -13.76 11.52 -10.58
C ALA A 120 -12.23 11.43 -10.60
N PHE A 121 -11.69 10.60 -11.51
CA PHE A 121 -10.26 10.59 -11.77
C PHE A 121 -9.81 11.97 -12.24
N SER A 122 -8.73 12.47 -11.65
CA SER A 122 -8.13 13.75 -12.01
C SER A 122 -6.61 13.60 -12.05
N LYS A 123 -5.99 14.31 -12.99
CA LYS A 123 -4.53 14.45 -13.04
C LYS A 123 -4.11 15.73 -12.34
N ARG A 124 -2.87 15.76 -11.85
CA ARG A 124 -2.22 16.97 -11.33
C ARG A 124 -1.33 17.59 -12.38
N ASP A 125 -1.35 18.92 -12.47
CA ASP A 125 -0.28 19.69 -13.09
C ASP A 125 0.91 19.73 -12.10
N THR A 126 2.03 19.19 -12.53
CA THR A 126 3.25 19.05 -11.73
C THR A 126 4.32 20.09 -12.06
N HIS A 127 4.02 21.09 -12.89
CA HIS A 127 4.97 22.14 -13.26
C HIS A 127 4.58 23.52 -12.72
N GLY A 128 3.43 23.65 -12.06
CA GLY A 128 2.99 24.93 -11.46
C GLY A 128 3.96 25.52 -10.44
N GLY A 129 4.73 24.67 -9.76
CA GLY A 129 5.73 25.07 -8.77
C GLY A 129 7.15 25.29 -9.31
N GLU A 130 7.37 25.10 -10.62
CA GLU A 130 8.71 25.08 -11.22
C GLU A 130 9.50 26.36 -10.96
N TYR A 131 8.87 27.53 -11.06
CA TYR A 131 9.56 28.81 -10.91
C TYR A 131 10.15 28.99 -9.49
N ILE A 132 9.44 28.52 -8.45
CA ILE A 132 9.94 28.53 -7.07
C ILE A 132 11.00 27.45 -6.89
N LEU A 133 10.78 26.26 -7.44
CA LEU A 133 11.78 25.21 -7.36
C LEU A 133 13.10 25.63 -8.02
N ARG A 134 13.05 26.32 -9.17
CA ARG A 134 14.21 26.90 -9.85
C ARG A 134 14.92 27.96 -9.00
N LYS A 135 14.17 28.71 -8.18
CA LYS A 135 14.72 29.75 -7.30
C LYS A 135 15.46 29.16 -6.10
N TYR A 136 14.94 28.09 -5.49
CA TYR A 136 15.46 27.59 -4.20
C TYR A 136 16.16 26.24 -4.27
N ASN A 137 15.86 25.42 -5.28
CA ASN A 137 16.50 24.13 -5.48
C ASN A 137 16.65 23.81 -6.98
N PRO A 138 17.42 24.63 -7.73
CA PRO A 138 17.53 24.52 -9.18
C PRO A 138 18.01 23.15 -9.66
N GLY A 139 18.82 22.45 -8.86
CA GLY A 139 19.31 21.11 -9.17
C GLY A 139 18.22 20.03 -9.21
N LYS A 140 17.05 20.29 -8.62
CA LYS A 140 15.93 19.34 -8.52
C LYS A 140 14.82 19.60 -9.53
N VAL A 141 14.91 20.65 -10.36
CA VAL A 141 13.88 20.97 -11.38
C VAL A 141 13.66 19.84 -12.37
N ALA A 142 14.73 19.14 -12.77
CA ALA A 142 14.64 18.03 -13.71
C ALA A 142 13.80 16.85 -13.15
N GLU A 143 13.60 16.75 -11.84
CA GLU A 143 12.80 15.68 -11.23
C GLU A 143 11.29 15.86 -11.45
N LEU A 144 10.83 17.06 -11.84
CA LEU A 144 9.41 17.29 -12.20
C LEU A 144 8.96 16.44 -13.40
N GLN A 145 9.91 15.92 -14.20
CA GLN A 145 9.63 14.97 -15.27
C GLN A 145 8.95 13.68 -14.77
N TYR A 146 9.16 13.33 -13.49
CA TYR A 146 8.54 12.18 -12.84
C TYR A 146 7.11 12.46 -12.37
N GLY A 147 6.49 13.57 -12.79
CA GLY A 147 5.10 13.88 -12.43
C GLY A 147 4.08 12.81 -12.80
N ARG A 148 4.37 11.94 -13.78
CA ARG A 148 3.53 10.76 -14.10
C ARG A 148 3.52 9.71 -12.99
N MET A 149 4.54 9.70 -12.14
CA MET A 149 4.72 8.77 -11.03
C MET A 149 3.92 9.16 -9.79
N LEU A 150 3.25 10.32 -9.79
CA LEU A 150 2.30 10.62 -8.73
C LEU A 150 1.21 9.55 -8.67
N ASN A 151 1.02 9.02 -7.48
CA ASN A 151 0.06 7.99 -7.14
C ASN A 151 -1.38 8.52 -7.27
N ARG A 152 -2.23 7.79 -8.00
CA ARG A 152 -3.61 8.18 -8.27
C ARG A 152 -4.54 6.96 -8.26
N PRO A 153 -5.61 6.96 -7.45
CA PRO A 153 -6.64 5.94 -7.47
C PRO A 153 -7.39 6.02 -8.78
N GLN A 154 -7.97 4.89 -9.18
CA GLN A 154 -8.74 4.80 -10.41
C GLN A 154 -7.92 5.14 -11.66
N SER A 155 -6.58 5.17 -11.59
CA SER A 155 -5.70 5.29 -12.76
C SER A 155 -5.74 4.03 -13.61
N ALA A 156 -5.13 4.07 -14.80
CA ALA A 156 -5.08 2.90 -15.67
C ALA A 156 -4.44 1.67 -15.00
N LEU A 157 -3.32 1.84 -14.30
CA LEU A 157 -2.68 0.76 -13.55
C LEU A 157 -3.57 0.24 -12.42
N SER A 158 -4.18 1.13 -11.63
CA SER A 158 -5.11 0.76 -10.55
C SER A 158 -6.29 -0.07 -11.07
N ARG A 159 -6.89 0.32 -12.20
CA ARG A 159 -8.02 -0.41 -12.80
C ARG A 159 -7.61 -1.75 -13.41
N ARG A 160 -6.42 -1.85 -14.00
CA ARG A 160 -5.86 -3.13 -14.50
C ARG A 160 -5.50 -4.08 -13.37
N LEU A 161 -4.98 -3.54 -12.26
CA LEU A 161 -4.68 -4.29 -11.05
C LEU A 161 -5.95 -4.90 -10.45
N PHE A 162 -7.04 -4.13 -10.40
CA PHE A 162 -8.37 -4.62 -10.02
C PHE A 162 -8.84 -5.76 -10.95
N GLU A 163 -8.77 -5.55 -12.26
CA GLU A 163 -9.21 -6.53 -13.27
C GLU A 163 -8.44 -7.86 -13.14
N ASP A 164 -7.11 -7.81 -13.02
CA ASP A 164 -6.28 -8.99 -12.82
C ASP A 164 -6.59 -9.70 -11.49
N ALA A 165 -6.85 -8.95 -10.41
CA ALA A 165 -7.22 -9.52 -9.13
C ALA A 165 -8.54 -10.31 -9.21
N VAL A 166 -9.56 -9.77 -9.90
CA VAL A 166 -10.83 -10.48 -10.13
C VAL A 166 -10.62 -11.70 -11.04
N LEU A 167 -9.80 -11.58 -12.09
CA LEU A 167 -9.48 -12.70 -12.99
C LEU A 167 -8.81 -13.85 -12.23
N CYS A 168 -7.76 -13.55 -11.46
CA CYS A 168 -7.07 -14.51 -10.61
C CYS A 168 -8.01 -15.13 -9.57
N ALA A 169 -8.93 -14.36 -8.99
CA ALA A 169 -9.88 -14.88 -8.02
C ALA A 169 -10.85 -15.92 -8.59
N LYS A 170 -11.15 -15.84 -9.89
CA LYS A 170 -12.16 -16.68 -10.54
C LYS A 170 -11.60 -17.83 -11.38
N ASP A 171 -10.29 -17.84 -11.63
CA ASP A 171 -9.65 -18.80 -12.52
C ASP A 171 -8.55 -19.59 -11.79
N ASP A 172 -8.93 -20.76 -11.27
CA ASP A 172 -8.00 -21.68 -10.62
C ASP A 172 -6.90 -22.15 -11.57
N SER A 173 -7.18 -22.26 -12.87
CA SER A 173 -6.15 -22.64 -13.85
C SER A 173 -5.09 -21.56 -13.98
N ARG A 174 -5.47 -20.28 -13.82
CA ARG A 174 -4.52 -19.16 -13.76
C ARG A 174 -3.68 -19.21 -12.49
N LEU A 175 -4.30 -19.41 -11.33
CA LEU A 175 -3.58 -19.56 -10.05
C LEU A 175 -2.58 -20.73 -10.09
N GLU A 176 -2.99 -21.86 -10.67
CA GLU A 176 -2.11 -23.01 -10.87
C GLU A 176 -0.93 -22.70 -11.78
N LYS A 177 -1.14 -21.97 -12.88
CA LYS A 177 -0.04 -21.53 -13.76
C LYS A 177 0.96 -20.67 -12.99
N ILE A 178 0.48 -19.72 -12.18
CA ILE A 178 1.35 -18.88 -11.34
C ILE A 178 2.16 -19.75 -10.38
N LEU A 179 1.49 -20.64 -9.62
CA LEU A 179 2.16 -21.51 -8.66
C LEU A 179 3.12 -22.51 -9.32
N SER A 180 2.80 -23.01 -10.52
CA SER A 180 3.66 -23.94 -11.27
C SER A 180 4.98 -23.32 -11.72
N LEU A 181 5.00 -22.00 -11.94
CA LEU A 181 6.19 -21.25 -12.29
C LEU A 181 7.04 -20.88 -11.07
N ALA A 182 6.46 -20.91 -9.86
CA ALA A 182 7.17 -20.57 -8.64
C ALA A 182 8.26 -21.59 -8.30
N ILE A 183 9.32 -21.12 -7.65
CA ILE A 183 10.35 -21.98 -7.07
C ILE A 183 9.68 -22.98 -6.09
N GLY A 184 9.89 -24.29 -6.28
CA GLY A 184 9.21 -25.31 -5.48
C GLY A 184 7.73 -25.54 -5.82
N GLY A 185 7.22 -24.93 -6.90
CA GLY A 185 5.82 -25.01 -7.35
C GLY A 185 5.29 -26.42 -7.56
N GLU A 186 6.13 -27.35 -8.02
CA GLU A 186 5.75 -28.77 -8.17
C GLU A 186 5.36 -29.40 -6.83
N THR A 187 6.09 -29.08 -5.75
CA THR A 187 5.78 -29.56 -4.40
C THR A 187 4.49 -28.93 -3.88
N ILE A 188 4.33 -27.61 -4.10
CA ILE A 188 3.14 -26.85 -3.70
C ILE A 188 1.87 -27.46 -4.28
N LEU A 189 1.88 -27.79 -5.58
CA LEU A 189 0.69 -28.29 -6.28
C LEU A 189 0.39 -29.77 -6.03
N LYS A 190 1.32 -30.53 -5.44
CA LYS A 190 1.12 -31.95 -5.08
C LYS A 190 0.41 -32.14 -3.74
N ALA A 191 0.54 -31.19 -2.82
CA ALA A 191 -0.02 -31.30 -1.47
C ALA A 191 -1.21 -30.36 -1.30
N GLU A 192 -2.37 -30.89 -0.86
CA GLU A 192 -3.53 -30.09 -0.46
C GLU A 192 -3.95 -29.01 -1.49
N ARG A 193 -3.86 -29.34 -2.79
CA ARG A 193 -4.01 -28.41 -3.92
C ARG A 193 -5.19 -27.44 -3.78
N ALA A 194 -6.38 -27.93 -3.38
CA ALA A 194 -7.57 -27.09 -3.25
C ALA A 194 -7.41 -26.00 -2.15
N ASP A 195 -6.84 -26.36 -1.00
CA ASP A 195 -6.60 -25.40 0.08
C ASP A 195 -5.47 -24.42 -0.28
N VAL A 196 -4.38 -24.91 -0.90
CA VAL A 196 -3.30 -24.06 -1.41
C VAL A 196 -3.83 -23.00 -2.38
N LEU A 197 -4.65 -23.39 -3.35
CA LEU A 197 -5.25 -22.45 -4.31
C LEU A 197 -6.17 -21.46 -3.61
N ARG A 198 -6.97 -21.92 -2.63
CA ARG A 198 -7.81 -21.04 -1.81
C ARG A 198 -6.97 -20.01 -1.06
N ARG A 199 -5.97 -20.43 -0.27
CA ARG A 199 -5.13 -19.52 0.52
C ARG A 199 -4.34 -18.56 -0.37
N PHE A 200 -3.74 -19.06 -1.46
CA PHE A 200 -3.01 -18.21 -2.41
C PHE A 200 -3.91 -17.12 -3.01
N ARG A 201 -5.15 -17.47 -3.38
CA ARG A 201 -6.15 -16.50 -3.86
C ARG A 201 -6.41 -15.39 -2.83
N LEU A 202 -6.69 -15.77 -1.60
CA LEU A 202 -7.02 -14.84 -0.51
C LEU A 202 -5.84 -13.93 -0.18
N ILE A 203 -4.63 -14.49 -0.16
CA ILE A 203 -3.40 -13.75 0.07
C ILE A 203 -3.16 -12.74 -1.07
N LEU A 204 -3.30 -13.15 -2.34
CA LEU A 204 -3.18 -12.23 -3.47
C LEU A 204 -4.22 -11.10 -3.41
N LEU A 205 -5.46 -11.41 -3.03
CA LEU A 205 -6.50 -10.40 -2.80
C LEU A 205 -6.10 -9.42 -1.68
N GLY A 206 -5.53 -9.90 -0.58
CA GLY A 206 -5.03 -9.07 0.51
C GLY A 206 -3.94 -8.10 0.05
N ILE A 207 -2.94 -8.57 -0.70
CA ILE A 207 -1.89 -7.73 -1.27
C ILE A 207 -2.50 -6.66 -2.19
N ARG A 208 -3.43 -7.03 -3.06
CA ARG A 208 -4.09 -6.10 -3.99
C ARG A 208 -4.95 -5.07 -3.23
N ALA A 209 -5.62 -5.49 -2.17
CA ALA A 209 -6.42 -4.62 -1.32
C ALA A 209 -5.56 -3.58 -0.59
N HIS A 210 -4.41 -3.99 -0.02
CA HIS A 210 -3.43 -3.07 0.56
C HIS A 210 -3.04 -1.98 -0.43
N VAL A 211 -2.58 -2.38 -1.62
CA VAL A 211 -2.10 -1.43 -2.63
C VAL A 211 -3.21 -0.47 -3.05
N ILE A 212 -4.45 -0.96 -3.24
CA ILE A 212 -5.60 -0.09 -3.55
C ILE A 212 -5.87 0.89 -2.40
N ALA A 213 -5.85 0.45 -1.15
CA ALA A 213 -6.04 1.31 0.01
C ALA A 213 -4.98 2.43 0.08
N ASP A 214 -3.70 2.07 -0.03
CA ASP A 214 -2.60 3.04 -0.05
C ASP A 214 -2.69 3.99 -1.25
N THR A 215 -3.17 3.50 -2.39
CA THR A 215 -3.40 4.32 -3.58
C THR A 215 -4.37 5.47 -3.27
N TRP A 216 -5.43 5.22 -2.50
CA TRP A 216 -6.38 6.24 -2.06
C TRP A 216 -5.80 7.16 -0.97
N ALA A 217 -5.16 6.58 0.05
CA ALA A 217 -4.60 7.32 1.18
C ALA A 217 -3.49 8.29 0.74
N HIS A 218 -2.57 7.82 -0.10
CA HIS A 218 -1.34 8.51 -0.48
C HIS A 218 -1.37 9.15 -1.86
N GLN A 219 -2.55 9.60 -2.33
CA GLN A 219 -2.63 10.44 -3.52
C GLN A 219 -1.59 11.57 -3.51
N ASP A 220 -1.12 11.94 -4.70
CA ASP A 220 -0.19 13.06 -4.88
C ASP A 220 1.20 12.87 -4.23
N HIS A 221 1.55 11.63 -3.83
CA HIS A 221 2.91 11.19 -3.49
C HIS A 221 3.48 10.31 -4.60
N CYS A 222 4.80 10.16 -4.64
CA CYS A 222 5.53 9.38 -5.62
C CYS A 222 6.38 8.32 -4.92
N GLY A 223 6.36 7.06 -5.36
CA GLY A 223 7.20 6.01 -4.79
C GLY A 223 8.69 6.08 -5.16
N LEU A 224 9.18 7.27 -5.53
CA LEU A 224 10.57 7.54 -5.86
C LEU A 224 11.12 8.55 -4.85
N ASP A 225 12.40 8.43 -4.51
CA ASP A 225 13.10 9.45 -3.72
C ASP A 225 13.35 10.69 -4.59
N ASN A 226 12.37 11.59 -4.60
CA ASN A 226 12.43 12.79 -5.41
C ASN A 226 11.76 13.99 -4.72
N VAL A 227 11.93 15.16 -5.32
CA VAL A 227 11.37 16.41 -4.84
C VAL A 227 9.84 16.40 -4.82
N MET A 228 9.17 15.54 -5.59
CA MET A 228 7.70 15.50 -5.68
C MET A 228 7.02 15.17 -4.34
N ASN A 229 7.76 14.54 -3.42
CA ASN A 229 7.31 14.23 -2.05
C ASN A 229 7.57 15.37 -1.04
N THR A 230 8.09 16.51 -1.50
CA THR A 230 8.33 17.71 -0.68
C THR A 230 7.18 18.72 -0.81
N TYR A 231 6.99 19.55 0.23
CA TYR A 231 6.06 20.67 0.21
C TYR A 231 6.67 21.94 0.81
N TRP A 232 6.04 23.07 0.52
CA TRP A 232 6.33 24.37 1.10
C TRP A 232 5.45 24.61 2.33
N ASP A 233 5.91 25.46 3.24
CA ASP A 233 5.08 25.93 4.37
C ASP A 233 3.69 26.36 3.88
N ALA A 234 2.63 25.97 4.59
CA ALA A 234 1.28 26.33 4.18
C ALA A 234 1.07 27.86 4.10
N ASP A 235 1.76 28.62 4.95
CA ASP A 235 1.73 30.09 4.97
C ASP A 235 2.75 30.74 4.03
N TYR A 236 3.48 29.93 3.25
CA TYR A 236 4.46 30.42 2.29
C TYR A 236 3.82 31.34 1.25
N ASP A 237 4.30 32.57 1.16
CA ASP A 237 3.99 33.50 0.08
C ASP A 237 5.22 33.72 -0.82
N PRO A 238 5.21 33.23 -2.07
CA PRO A 238 6.35 33.35 -2.99
C PRO A 238 6.81 34.78 -3.26
N ASP A 239 5.91 35.76 -3.13
CA ASP A 239 6.17 37.16 -3.47
C ASP A 239 6.78 37.94 -2.28
N SER A 240 6.57 37.47 -1.05
CA SER A 240 7.01 38.15 0.18
C SER A 240 7.94 37.32 1.08
N TRP A 241 8.25 36.07 0.71
CA TRP A 241 9.01 35.15 1.55
C TRP A 241 10.42 35.67 1.88
N ASN A 242 10.69 35.75 3.18
CA ASN A 242 11.98 36.14 3.73
C ASN A 242 12.48 35.03 4.67
N PRO A 243 13.55 34.29 4.31
CA PRO A 243 14.07 33.18 5.12
C PRO A 243 14.43 33.59 6.56
N ALA A 244 14.87 34.83 6.76
CA ALA A 244 15.25 35.34 8.08
C ALA A 244 14.04 35.62 9.00
N LYS A 245 12.82 35.73 8.46
CA LYS A 245 11.58 35.97 9.23
C LYS A 245 10.71 34.72 9.38
N MET A 246 10.75 33.82 8.40
CA MET A 246 9.84 32.67 8.31
C MET A 246 10.53 31.33 8.62
N GLY A 247 11.85 31.37 8.87
CA GLY A 247 12.67 30.18 9.14
C GLY A 247 13.11 29.49 7.86
N TYR A 248 14.32 28.92 7.88
CA TYR A 248 14.75 27.99 6.84
C TYR A 248 14.05 26.65 7.07
N GLY A 249 13.24 26.20 6.11
CA GLY A 249 12.65 24.85 6.15
C GLY A 249 11.51 24.64 7.15
N ARG A 250 10.80 25.70 7.59
CA ARG A 250 9.51 25.50 8.25
C ARG A 250 8.56 24.87 7.23
N GLN A 251 8.03 23.70 7.55
CA GLN A 251 7.09 22.97 6.71
C GLN A 251 5.79 22.79 7.49
N SER A 252 5.06 23.90 7.65
CA SER A 252 3.77 23.85 8.30
C SER A 252 2.68 23.32 7.37
N ILE A 253 1.70 22.65 7.97
CA ILE A 253 0.43 22.28 7.35
C ILE A 253 -0.72 22.82 8.20
N TYR A 254 -1.89 22.96 7.59
CA TYR A 254 -3.14 23.11 8.32
C TYR A 254 -3.84 21.78 8.41
N TYR A 255 -4.41 21.43 9.56
CA TYR A 255 -5.21 20.22 9.71
C TYR A 255 -6.43 20.42 10.59
N THR A 256 -7.40 19.51 10.46
CA THR A 256 -8.47 19.29 11.42
C THR A 256 -8.69 17.78 11.55
N ASP A 257 -8.78 17.31 12.78
CA ASP A 257 -8.94 15.90 13.18
C ASP A 257 -10.37 15.60 13.67
N GLY A 258 -11.33 16.43 13.24
CA GLY A 258 -12.77 16.20 13.42
C GLY A 258 -13.62 17.26 12.73
N PRO A 259 -14.84 16.92 12.25
CA PRO A 259 -15.65 17.79 11.39
C PRO A 259 -16.05 19.11 12.04
N SER A 260 -16.09 19.18 13.37
CA SER A 260 -16.47 20.36 14.16
C SER A 260 -15.28 21.09 14.79
N LYS A 261 -14.04 20.70 14.49
CA LYS A 261 -12.83 21.35 15.01
C LYS A 261 -12.29 22.40 14.02
N PRO A 262 -11.74 23.51 14.52
CA PRO A 262 -11.12 24.53 13.66
C PRO A 262 -9.84 23.99 13.02
N TRP A 263 -9.48 24.55 11.88
CA TRP A 263 -8.18 24.31 11.25
C TRP A 263 -7.05 24.81 12.15
N THR A 264 -6.08 23.95 12.40
CA THR A 264 -4.91 24.21 13.24
C THR A 264 -3.65 24.18 12.39
N ASN A 265 -2.78 25.19 12.53
CA ASN A 265 -1.45 25.16 11.93
C ASN A 265 -0.51 24.35 12.81
N THR A 266 0.25 23.43 12.22
CA THR A 266 1.31 22.70 12.91
C THR A 266 2.53 22.53 12.02
N VAL A 267 3.70 22.37 12.62
CA VAL A 267 4.94 22.06 11.90
C VAL A 267 5.25 20.58 12.15
N LEU A 268 5.36 19.82 11.07
CA LEU A 268 5.78 18.42 11.17
C LEU A 268 7.31 18.38 11.32
N SER A 269 7.81 17.53 12.21
CA SER A 269 9.26 17.39 12.43
C SER A 269 9.62 16.01 12.98
N SER A 270 10.85 15.55 12.77
CA SER A 270 11.33 14.27 13.33
C SER A 270 11.48 14.27 14.86
N LEU A 271 11.31 15.43 15.51
CA LEU A 271 11.34 15.58 16.97
C LEU A 271 9.94 15.85 17.55
N ALA A 272 8.89 15.80 16.73
CA ALA A 272 7.52 15.96 17.18
C ALA A 272 7.02 14.70 17.92
N SER A 273 5.81 14.76 18.49
CA SER A 273 5.17 13.54 18.97
C SER A 273 4.90 12.60 17.80
N SER A 274 4.72 11.31 18.07
CA SER A 274 4.47 10.28 17.04
C SER A 274 3.34 10.64 16.08
N ASN A 275 2.33 11.40 16.53
CA ASN A 275 1.23 11.85 15.69
C ASN A 275 1.59 12.97 14.67
N PHE A 276 2.69 13.70 14.90
CA PHE A 276 3.15 14.82 14.06
C PHE A 276 4.58 14.61 13.53
N GLU A 277 5.08 13.39 13.61
CA GLU A 277 6.42 13.04 13.15
C GLU A 277 6.50 13.22 11.63
N ALA A 278 7.51 13.98 11.19
CA ALA A 278 7.89 14.04 9.79
C ALA A 278 9.01 13.02 9.54
N ALA A 279 9.09 12.53 8.30
CA ALA A 279 10.14 11.63 7.83
C ALA A 279 11.11 12.30 6.82
N PRO A 280 11.77 13.44 7.14
CA PRO A 280 12.68 14.08 6.19
C PRO A 280 13.98 13.26 6.07
N ASN A 281 14.31 12.84 4.85
CA ASN A 281 15.58 12.14 4.51
C ASN A 281 15.78 10.73 5.12
N SER A 282 14.71 10.05 5.56
CA SER A 282 14.74 8.61 5.95
C SER A 282 14.21 7.73 4.82
N THR A 283 14.29 6.41 4.89
CA THR A 283 13.58 5.54 3.91
C THR A 283 12.07 5.77 3.94
N SER A 284 11.49 6.19 5.07
CA SER A 284 10.08 6.62 5.17
C SER A 284 9.76 7.92 4.41
N TYR A 285 10.78 8.67 3.97
CA TYR A 285 10.65 9.81 3.05
C TYR A 285 10.01 9.42 1.71
N LEU A 286 10.16 8.16 1.27
CA LEU A 286 9.61 7.67 -0.01
C LEU A 286 8.11 7.60 -0.05
N GLY A 287 7.47 7.43 1.11
CA GLY A 287 6.06 7.13 1.16
C GLY A 287 5.18 8.06 1.93
N HIS A 288 5.73 8.60 3.00
CA HIS A 288 5.06 9.61 3.80
C HIS A 288 5.57 11.01 3.47
N GLY A 289 6.67 11.11 2.72
CA GLY A 289 7.36 12.37 2.47
C GLY A 289 7.58 13.12 3.77
N TRP A 290 7.46 14.44 3.70
CA TRP A 290 7.43 15.27 4.90
C TRP A 290 6.06 15.29 5.60
N LEU A 291 5.03 14.63 5.05
CA LEU A 291 3.68 14.60 5.60
C LEU A 291 3.50 13.54 6.69
N GLY A 292 4.47 12.63 6.85
CA GLY A 292 4.45 11.65 7.92
C GLY A 292 3.18 10.80 7.88
N HIS A 293 2.56 10.59 9.03
CA HIS A 293 1.34 9.78 9.16
C HIS A 293 0.05 10.48 8.73
N PHE A 294 0.08 11.73 8.28
CA PHE A 294 -1.15 12.44 7.91
C PHE A 294 -1.98 11.76 6.81
N PRO A 295 -1.38 11.21 5.74
CA PRO A 295 -2.12 10.41 4.78
C PRO A 295 -2.78 9.17 5.39
N ASP A 296 -2.21 8.60 6.46
CA ASP A 296 -2.68 7.38 7.15
C ASP A 296 -3.88 7.64 8.08
N TYR A 297 -4.13 8.90 8.45
CA TYR A 297 -5.21 9.23 9.37
C TYR A 297 -6.53 9.41 8.64
N SER A 298 -7.31 8.34 8.58
CA SER A 298 -8.61 8.29 7.89
C SER A 298 -9.60 9.40 8.32
N PHE A 299 -9.52 9.90 9.56
CA PHE A 299 -10.40 10.94 10.11
C PHE A 299 -9.92 12.40 9.86
N VAL A 300 -8.71 12.59 9.32
CA VAL A 300 -8.08 13.92 9.21
C VAL A 300 -8.36 14.60 7.88
N ARG A 301 -8.58 15.91 7.91
CA ARG A 301 -8.47 16.78 6.73
C ARG A 301 -7.24 17.66 6.89
N TYR A 302 -6.45 17.81 5.83
CA TYR A 302 -5.25 18.64 5.86
C TYR A 302 -5.06 19.47 4.60
N ARG A 303 -4.33 20.58 4.72
CA ARG A 303 -3.96 21.48 3.64
C ARG A 303 -2.47 21.72 3.65
N TYR A 304 -1.85 21.61 2.48
CA TYR A 304 -0.42 21.76 2.28
C TYR A 304 -0.13 22.33 0.89
N LYS A 305 1.12 22.71 0.63
CA LYS A 305 1.55 23.29 -0.65
C LYS A 305 2.62 22.42 -1.30
N PRO A 306 2.26 21.36 -2.05
CA PRO A 306 3.26 20.49 -2.66
C PRO A 306 4.17 21.27 -3.60
N CYS A 307 5.46 20.89 -3.65
CA CYS A 307 6.46 21.70 -4.34
C CYS A 307 6.26 21.82 -5.85
N TRP A 308 5.54 20.85 -6.44
CA TRP A 308 5.24 20.76 -7.86
C TRP A 308 4.01 21.57 -8.27
N SER A 309 3.18 21.97 -7.30
CA SER A 309 1.96 22.77 -7.54
C SER A 309 2.24 24.26 -7.45
N ASP A 310 1.30 25.10 -7.92
CA ASP A 310 1.36 26.54 -7.73
C ASP A 310 1.44 26.87 -6.22
N PRO A 311 2.57 27.46 -5.74
CA PRO A 311 2.80 27.73 -4.32
C PRO A 311 1.89 28.83 -3.76
N LYS A 312 1.10 29.51 -4.60
CA LYS A 312 0.05 30.44 -4.16
C LYS A 312 -1.21 29.72 -3.69
N GLN A 313 -1.36 28.43 -4.01
CA GLN A 313 -2.54 27.64 -3.70
C GLN A 313 -2.22 26.52 -2.73
N THR A 314 -3.11 26.28 -1.77
CA THR A 314 -3.06 25.08 -0.94
C THR A 314 -3.83 23.96 -1.61
N VAL A 315 -3.28 22.75 -1.59
CA VAL A 315 -4.02 21.52 -1.87
C VAL A 315 -4.69 21.06 -0.58
N GLU A 316 -6.00 20.84 -0.64
CA GLU A 316 -6.76 20.21 0.46
C GLU A 316 -6.91 18.71 0.20
N ARG A 317 -6.69 17.92 1.25
CA ARG A 317 -6.97 16.49 1.33
C ARG A 317 -8.04 16.24 2.37
N ASP A 318 -9.05 15.47 1.97
CA ASP A 318 -10.17 15.06 2.81
C ASP A 318 -10.13 13.56 2.99
N ASN A 319 -9.25 13.07 3.89
CA ASN A 319 -9.06 11.63 4.06
C ASN A 319 -10.38 10.91 4.34
N PRO A 320 -11.32 11.41 5.15
CA PRO A 320 -12.58 10.70 5.37
C PRO A 320 -13.30 10.32 4.08
N LYS A 321 -13.31 11.24 3.11
CA LYS A 321 -13.90 11.00 1.80
C LYS A 321 -13.08 10.00 0.97
N GLU A 322 -11.76 10.13 0.96
CA GLU A 322 -10.88 9.23 0.20
C GLU A 322 -10.92 7.79 0.75
N TYR A 323 -10.95 7.63 2.06
CA TYR A 323 -11.06 6.34 2.74
C TYR A 323 -12.43 5.69 2.55
N ALA A 324 -13.51 6.48 2.54
CA ALA A 324 -14.84 5.95 2.20
C ALA A 324 -14.89 5.44 0.75
N ALA A 325 -14.21 6.14 -0.19
CA ALA A 325 -14.07 5.69 -1.56
C ALA A 325 -13.21 4.42 -1.67
N ALA A 326 -12.11 4.34 -0.91
CA ALA A 326 -11.28 3.14 -0.81
C ALA A 326 -12.09 1.94 -0.33
N TRP A 327 -12.84 2.08 0.76
CA TRP A 327 -13.66 1.01 1.32
C TRP A 327 -14.71 0.50 0.31
N LEU A 328 -15.35 1.42 -0.43
CA LEU A 328 -16.31 1.08 -1.48
C LEU A 328 -15.64 0.34 -2.65
N GLU A 329 -14.47 0.80 -3.10
CA GLU A 329 -13.71 0.14 -4.16
C GLU A 329 -13.26 -1.28 -3.74
N LEU A 330 -12.76 -1.43 -2.52
CA LEU A 330 -12.39 -2.74 -1.95
C LEU A 330 -13.62 -3.66 -1.86
N THR A 331 -14.75 -3.16 -1.39
CA THR A 331 -16.00 -3.94 -1.34
C THR A 331 -16.44 -4.37 -2.75
N SER A 332 -16.27 -3.51 -3.75
CA SER A 332 -16.48 -3.85 -5.16
C SER A 332 -15.52 -4.94 -5.63
N LEU A 333 -14.23 -4.86 -5.28
CA LEU A 333 -13.23 -5.89 -5.61
C LEU A 333 -13.65 -7.24 -5.03
N PHE A 334 -13.93 -7.27 -3.74
CA PHE A 334 -14.25 -8.50 -3.03
C PHE A 334 -15.57 -9.12 -3.51
N CYS A 335 -16.60 -8.30 -3.77
CA CYS A 335 -17.85 -8.77 -4.36
C CYS A 335 -17.62 -9.44 -5.72
N GLN A 336 -16.85 -8.80 -6.61
CA GLN A 336 -16.55 -9.36 -7.92
C GLN A 336 -15.66 -10.60 -7.85
N ALA A 337 -14.66 -10.61 -6.96
CA ALA A 337 -13.81 -11.76 -6.72
C ALA A 337 -14.59 -12.97 -6.19
N LYS A 338 -15.56 -12.75 -5.29
CA LYS A 338 -16.34 -13.80 -4.65
C LYS A 338 -17.48 -14.32 -5.52
N THR A 339 -18.21 -13.42 -6.19
CA THR A 339 -19.48 -13.73 -6.88
C THR A 339 -19.36 -13.74 -8.39
N GLY A 340 -18.32 -13.09 -8.93
CA GLY A 340 -18.20 -12.83 -10.36
C GLY A 340 -19.15 -11.75 -10.89
N GLN A 341 -19.89 -11.06 -10.03
CA GLN A 341 -20.84 -10.02 -10.38
C GLN A 341 -20.40 -8.66 -9.82
N LYS A 342 -20.78 -7.58 -10.50
CA LYS A 342 -20.55 -6.21 -10.02
C LYS A 342 -21.35 -5.96 -8.75
N LEU A 343 -20.79 -5.16 -7.84
CA LEU A 343 -21.44 -4.79 -6.59
C LEU A 343 -22.72 -4.01 -6.87
N VAL A 344 -23.81 -4.40 -6.21
CA VAL A 344 -25.08 -3.68 -6.17
C VAL A 344 -25.18 -3.00 -4.81
N LEU A 345 -25.54 -1.72 -4.78
CA LEU A 345 -25.68 -0.97 -3.52
C LEU A 345 -27.06 -1.17 -2.89
N ASP A 346 -27.36 -2.41 -2.51
CA ASP A 346 -28.58 -2.77 -1.79
C ASP A 346 -28.61 -2.18 -0.35
N GLU A 347 -29.73 -2.36 0.36
CA GLU A 347 -29.90 -1.83 1.72
C GLU A 347 -28.81 -2.31 2.70
N ARG A 348 -28.30 -3.54 2.53
CA ARG A 348 -27.23 -4.09 3.38
C ARG A 348 -25.93 -3.36 3.12
N ILE A 349 -25.52 -3.25 1.85
CA ILE A 349 -24.29 -2.56 1.47
C ILE A 349 -24.34 -1.09 1.85
N GLN A 350 -25.47 -0.41 1.64
CA GLN A 350 -25.64 0.98 2.08
C GLN A 350 -25.52 1.13 3.61
N GLY A 351 -26.07 0.17 4.37
CA GLY A 351 -25.90 0.11 5.82
C GLY A 351 -24.45 -0.04 6.25
N ASP A 352 -23.71 -0.94 5.59
CA ASP A 352 -22.29 -1.19 5.88
C ASP A 352 -21.40 0.00 5.44
N MET A 353 -21.70 0.67 4.34
CA MET A 353 -21.09 1.95 3.96
C MET A 353 -21.31 3.03 5.05
N GLY A 354 -22.51 3.09 5.64
CA GLY A 354 -22.81 3.98 6.75
C GLY A 354 -21.95 3.72 7.98
N LYS A 355 -21.76 2.45 8.36
CA LYS A 355 -20.89 2.04 9.48
C LYS A 355 -19.42 2.33 9.18
N ALA A 356 -18.95 2.01 7.97
CA ALA A 356 -17.58 2.29 7.53
C ALA A 356 -17.27 3.77 7.62
N ARG A 357 -18.18 4.62 7.11
CA ARG A 357 -18.07 6.08 7.22
C ARG A 357 -18.00 6.55 8.67
N GLN A 358 -18.82 6.00 9.56
CA GLN A 358 -18.78 6.33 10.98
C GLN A 358 -17.46 5.93 11.66
N ALA A 359 -16.87 4.80 11.27
CA ALA A 359 -15.56 4.37 11.77
C ALA A 359 -14.44 5.28 11.26
N ILE A 360 -14.44 5.57 9.95
CA ILE A 360 -13.47 6.43 9.26
C ILE A 360 -13.51 7.88 9.77
N GLU A 361 -14.70 8.44 9.98
CA GLU A 361 -14.87 9.83 10.45
C GLU A 361 -14.72 9.96 11.98
N PHE A 362 -14.46 8.86 12.70
CA PHE A 362 -14.43 8.88 14.16
C PHE A 362 -13.26 9.76 14.65
N PRO A 363 -13.55 10.86 15.36
CA PRO A 363 -12.52 11.85 15.65
C PRO A 363 -11.52 11.33 16.68
N CYS A 364 -10.23 11.55 16.41
CA CYS A 364 -9.16 11.37 17.39
C CYS A 364 -8.47 12.70 17.63
N ASP A 365 -8.23 13.05 18.88
CA ASP A 365 -7.55 14.29 19.26
C ASP A 365 -6.03 14.13 19.16
N LEU A 366 -5.45 14.47 18.01
CA LEU A 366 -4.04 14.19 17.70
C LEU A 366 -3.05 14.91 18.65
N SER A 367 -3.48 15.97 19.33
CA SER A 367 -2.68 16.66 20.34
C SER A 367 -2.53 15.88 21.66
N LYS A 368 -3.28 14.78 21.85
CA LYS A 368 -3.19 13.92 23.03
C LYS A 368 -2.25 12.75 22.79
N SER A 369 -1.93 12.02 23.85
CA SER A 369 -1.03 10.87 23.82
C SER A 369 -1.61 9.61 23.18
N GLN A 370 -2.91 9.58 22.86
CA GLN A 370 -3.52 8.44 22.18
C GLN A 370 -3.06 8.41 20.72
N THR A 371 -2.68 7.23 20.23
CA THR A 371 -2.32 7.03 18.83
C THR A 371 -3.58 7.12 17.96
N GLY A 372 -3.48 7.77 16.79
CA GLY A 372 -4.59 7.83 15.83
C GLY A 372 -5.12 6.44 15.44
N ARG A 373 -4.20 5.47 15.30
CA ARG A 373 -4.49 4.10 14.87
C ARG A 373 -5.33 3.34 15.89
N HIS A 374 -4.97 3.38 17.17
CA HIS A 374 -5.76 2.71 18.21
C HIS A 374 -7.15 3.35 18.36
N SER A 375 -7.27 4.66 18.15
CA SER A 375 -8.58 5.32 18.13
C SER A 375 -9.45 4.83 16.98
N SER A 376 -8.88 4.71 15.78
CA SER A 376 -9.55 4.20 14.59
C SER A 376 -9.92 2.71 14.70
N GLU A 377 -9.03 1.85 15.23
CA GLU A 377 -9.35 0.47 15.57
C GLU A 377 -10.61 0.39 16.45
N ASN A 378 -10.64 1.15 17.55
CA ASN A 378 -11.78 1.17 18.46
C ASN A 378 -13.07 1.62 17.76
N ALA A 379 -12.96 2.50 16.77
CA ALA A 379 -14.09 2.93 15.96
C ALA A 379 -14.63 1.80 15.08
N TRP A 380 -13.76 1.06 14.36
CA TRP A 380 -14.17 -0.12 13.59
C TRP A 380 -14.90 -1.14 14.46
N ARG A 381 -14.33 -1.46 15.63
CA ARG A 381 -14.92 -2.41 16.60
C ARG A 381 -16.22 -1.92 17.22
N ARG A 382 -16.43 -0.61 17.27
CA ARG A 382 -17.67 0.00 17.77
C ARG A 382 -18.80 -0.10 16.76
N PHE A 383 -18.54 0.17 15.49
CA PHE A 383 -19.58 0.28 14.46
C PHE A 383 -19.86 -1.03 13.73
N PHE A 384 -18.92 -1.98 13.73
CA PHE A 384 -19.12 -3.33 13.22
C PHE A 384 -19.11 -4.36 14.35
N THR A 385 -20.17 -5.18 14.42
CA THR A 385 -20.31 -6.22 15.44
C THR A 385 -19.45 -7.44 15.17
N GLU A 386 -19.27 -7.80 13.90
CA GLU A 386 -18.39 -8.90 13.51
C GLU A 386 -16.94 -8.51 13.73
N GLN A 387 -16.10 -9.47 14.11
CA GLN A 387 -14.69 -9.24 14.43
C GLN A 387 -13.83 -10.30 13.74
N PRO A 388 -12.58 -9.97 13.34
CA PRO A 388 -11.64 -10.94 12.81
C PRO A 388 -11.47 -12.14 13.74
N THR A 389 -11.17 -13.33 13.19
CA THR A 389 -10.91 -14.53 13.99
C THR A 389 -9.66 -14.36 14.85
N THR A 390 -8.68 -13.60 14.36
CA THR A 390 -7.47 -13.20 15.08
C THR A 390 -7.34 -11.68 15.05
N PRO A 391 -7.90 -10.94 16.04
CA PRO A 391 -7.70 -9.50 16.13
C PRO A 391 -6.23 -9.18 16.42
N ILE A 392 -5.78 -8.00 15.99
CA ILE A 392 -4.40 -7.52 16.16
C ILE A 392 -4.39 -6.31 17.10
N ASN A 393 -3.28 -6.07 17.78
CA ASN A 393 -3.01 -4.79 18.41
C ASN A 393 -2.35 -3.85 17.40
N VAL A 394 -3.07 -2.81 16.96
CA VAL A 394 -2.57 -1.86 15.93
C VAL A 394 -1.41 -0.98 16.39
N ASP A 395 -1.09 -0.96 17.69
CA ASP A 395 0.08 -0.27 18.24
C ASP A 395 1.35 -1.15 18.25
N LEU A 396 1.26 -2.44 17.89
CA LEU A 396 2.41 -3.34 17.73
C LEU A 396 2.78 -3.46 16.24
N GLU A 397 4.06 -3.28 15.91
CA GLU A 397 4.57 -3.23 14.54
C GLU A 397 5.65 -4.31 14.28
N PRO A 398 5.29 -5.52 13.81
CA PRO A 398 3.93 -6.08 13.74
C PRO A 398 3.45 -6.69 15.06
N ASP A 399 2.14 -6.78 15.23
CA ASP A 399 1.51 -7.72 16.16
C ASP A 399 1.73 -9.18 15.68
N ASP A 400 1.98 -10.11 16.61
CA ASP A 400 2.19 -11.53 16.28
C ASP A 400 0.99 -12.15 15.53
N ASN A 401 -0.24 -11.71 15.80
CA ASN A 401 -1.43 -12.17 15.09
C ASN A 401 -1.51 -11.65 13.65
N ALA A 402 -0.80 -10.58 13.33
CA ALA A 402 -0.69 -10.05 11.97
C ALA A 402 0.35 -10.80 11.11
N VAL A 403 1.28 -11.53 11.74
CA VAL A 403 2.35 -12.25 11.03
C VAL A 403 1.78 -13.47 10.29
N LEU A 404 2.23 -13.66 9.05
CA LEU A 404 1.95 -14.87 8.28
C LEU A 404 2.90 -15.99 8.70
N SER A 405 2.34 -17.15 9.03
CA SER A 405 3.10 -18.31 9.52
C SER A 405 3.91 -18.94 8.39
N GLY A 406 5.03 -19.59 8.73
CA GLY A 406 5.82 -20.34 7.75
C GLY A 406 7.33 -20.33 7.95
N MET A 407 7.85 -19.38 8.73
CA MET A 407 9.26 -19.38 9.13
C MET A 407 9.52 -20.53 10.10
N VAL A 408 10.27 -21.55 9.66
CA VAL A 408 10.59 -22.74 10.46
C VAL A 408 11.81 -22.50 11.33
N GLU A 409 12.84 -21.89 10.74
CA GLU A 409 14.05 -21.50 11.45
C GLU A 409 14.62 -20.25 10.80
N ARG A 410 14.79 -19.19 11.58
CA ARG A 410 15.34 -17.92 11.10
C ARG A 410 16.85 -17.91 11.23
N SER A 411 17.51 -17.31 10.25
CA SER A 411 18.93 -17.06 10.38
C SER A 411 19.27 -16.20 11.59
N LYS A 412 20.43 -16.47 12.19
CA LYS A 412 21.01 -15.64 13.25
C LYS A 412 21.95 -14.55 12.69
N SER A 413 22.16 -14.50 11.37
CA SER A 413 22.95 -13.42 10.78
C SER A 413 22.22 -12.10 10.97
N LEU A 414 22.99 -11.04 11.25
CA LEU A 414 22.50 -9.67 11.29
C LEU A 414 22.42 -9.03 9.90
N ASP A 415 22.92 -9.73 8.87
CA ASP A 415 22.88 -9.33 7.48
C ASP A 415 22.10 -10.34 6.61
N ARG A 416 21.92 -10.00 5.34
CA ARG A 416 21.20 -10.84 4.37
C ARG A 416 21.90 -12.13 3.96
N PHE A 417 23.13 -12.39 4.41
CA PHE A 417 23.93 -13.55 3.98
C PHE A 417 23.67 -14.80 4.82
N GLY A 418 22.74 -14.71 5.77
CA GLY A 418 22.23 -15.83 6.54
C GLY A 418 21.33 -16.78 5.75
N THR A 419 21.19 -18.03 6.21
CA THR A 419 20.18 -18.98 5.72
C THR A 419 19.02 -19.10 6.69
N SER A 420 17.79 -19.01 6.17
CA SER A 420 16.54 -19.28 6.88
C SER A 420 15.80 -20.45 6.21
N PHE A 421 15.03 -21.21 7.00
CA PHE A 421 14.22 -22.32 6.54
C PHE A 421 12.74 -21.94 6.59
N VAL A 422 12.04 -22.12 5.48
CA VAL A 422 10.63 -21.72 5.32
C VAL A 422 9.83 -22.89 4.80
N ASN A 423 8.69 -23.18 5.42
CA ASN A 423 7.82 -24.24 4.97
C ASN A 423 7.20 -23.87 3.61
N VAL A 424 7.34 -24.75 2.62
CA VAL A 424 6.95 -24.49 1.23
C VAL A 424 5.43 -24.37 1.03
N LEU A 425 4.62 -24.90 1.95
CA LEU A 425 3.15 -24.85 1.89
C LEU A 425 2.55 -23.73 2.74
N SER A 426 3.40 -22.94 3.41
CA SER A 426 2.98 -21.93 4.38
C SER A 426 2.40 -20.67 3.76
N ASP A 427 1.62 -19.93 4.55
CA ASP A 427 1.07 -18.63 4.15
C ASP A 427 2.18 -17.62 3.85
N LEU A 428 3.29 -17.66 4.60
CA LEU A 428 4.46 -16.82 4.34
C LEU A 428 5.04 -17.04 2.93
N TYR A 429 5.16 -18.31 2.49
CA TYR A 429 5.70 -18.58 1.16
C TYR A 429 4.69 -18.28 0.05
N LEU A 430 3.40 -18.57 0.27
CA LEU A 430 2.34 -18.16 -0.67
C LEU A 430 2.27 -16.63 -0.83
N PHE A 431 2.45 -15.89 0.26
CA PHE A 431 2.58 -14.43 0.24
C PHE A 431 3.79 -13.97 -0.56
N GLN A 432 4.95 -14.60 -0.35
CA GLN A 432 6.16 -14.30 -1.12
C GLN A 432 5.96 -14.52 -2.63
N ILE A 433 5.23 -15.57 -3.05
CA ILE A 433 4.87 -15.77 -4.46
C ILE A 433 3.91 -14.67 -4.95
N ALA A 434 2.87 -14.36 -4.16
CA ALA A 434 1.86 -13.37 -4.52
C ALA A 434 2.43 -11.95 -4.62
N ALA A 435 3.35 -11.58 -3.71
CA ALA A 435 4.08 -10.32 -3.74
C ALA A 435 4.93 -10.22 -5.01
N ASP A 436 5.73 -11.25 -5.32
CA ASP A 436 6.55 -11.23 -6.53
C ASP A 436 5.69 -11.19 -7.82
N TYR A 437 4.54 -11.88 -7.84
CA TYR A 437 3.58 -11.80 -8.94
C TYR A 437 3.04 -10.37 -9.11
N HIS A 438 2.65 -9.73 -8.00
CA HIS A 438 2.21 -8.34 -7.98
C HIS A 438 3.29 -7.40 -8.53
N PHE A 439 4.53 -7.54 -8.06
CA PHE A 439 5.66 -6.73 -8.53
C PHE A 439 5.88 -6.89 -10.03
N HIS A 440 5.88 -8.13 -10.54
CA HIS A 440 6.01 -8.39 -11.97
C HIS A 440 4.89 -7.73 -12.78
N PHE A 441 3.65 -7.75 -12.27
CA PHE A 441 2.50 -7.08 -12.91
C PHE A 441 2.73 -5.57 -13.05
N VAL A 442 3.09 -4.90 -11.94
CA VAL A 442 3.34 -3.44 -11.94
C VAL A 442 4.53 -3.10 -12.85
N LYS A 443 5.66 -3.80 -12.69
CA LYS A 443 6.86 -3.61 -13.50
C LYS A 443 6.57 -3.77 -15.00
N HIS A 444 5.82 -4.80 -15.37
CA HIS A 444 5.46 -5.04 -16.76
C HIS A 444 4.56 -3.92 -17.29
N PHE A 445 3.48 -3.58 -16.58
CA PHE A 445 2.55 -2.53 -17.01
C PHE A 445 3.25 -1.19 -17.26
N LEU A 446 4.11 -0.76 -16.33
CA LEU A 446 4.84 0.51 -16.46
C LEU A 446 5.80 0.49 -17.65
N LYS A 447 6.48 -0.64 -17.87
CA LYS A 447 7.45 -0.82 -18.97
C LYS A 447 6.78 -0.83 -20.35
N VAL A 448 5.72 -1.60 -20.53
CA VAL A 448 5.08 -1.75 -21.86
C VAL A 448 4.33 -0.50 -22.31
N ASN A 449 3.97 0.37 -21.36
CA ASN A 449 3.30 1.64 -21.62
C ASN A 449 4.25 2.86 -21.59
N ASP A 450 5.57 2.65 -21.53
CA ASP A 450 6.59 3.72 -21.52
C ASP A 450 6.32 4.78 -20.43
N ILE A 451 5.93 4.31 -19.24
CA ILE A 451 5.66 5.16 -18.07
C ILE A 451 6.93 5.28 -17.24
N TYR A 452 7.51 4.13 -16.87
CA TYR A 452 8.73 4.07 -16.05
C TYR A 452 9.42 2.71 -16.17
N HIS A 453 10.75 2.72 -16.03
CA HIS A 453 11.58 1.53 -16.05
C HIS A 453 12.32 1.41 -14.72
N PHE A 454 11.97 0.42 -13.90
CA PHE A 454 12.71 0.15 -12.67
C PHE A 454 14.14 -0.26 -12.99
N THR A 455 15.11 0.38 -12.34
CA THR A 455 16.55 0.15 -12.55
C THR A 455 17.28 -0.29 -11.29
N GLY A 456 16.66 -0.18 -10.11
CA GLY A 456 17.23 -0.55 -8.83
C GLY A 456 17.62 -2.03 -8.73
N SER A 457 18.64 -2.34 -7.93
CA SER A 457 19.21 -3.68 -7.80
C SER A 457 18.17 -4.71 -7.35
N TRP A 458 17.31 -4.31 -6.41
CA TRP A 458 16.20 -5.10 -5.92
C TRP A 458 15.24 -5.47 -7.05
N SER A 459 14.90 -4.49 -7.91
CA SER A 459 13.94 -4.68 -8.99
C SER A 459 14.44 -5.62 -10.10
N GLN A 460 15.75 -5.85 -10.19
CA GLN A 460 16.38 -6.71 -11.19
C GLN A 460 16.64 -8.13 -10.68
N GLN A 461 16.58 -8.37 -9.37
CA GLN A 461 16.78 -9.70 -8.78
C GLN A 461 15.62 -10.63 -9.12
N ARG A 462 15.94 -11.90 -9.42
CA ARG A 462 14.96 -12.98 -9.47
C ARG A 462 14.61 -13.42 -8.05
N SER A 463 13.31 -13.50 -7.77
CA SER A 463 12.77 -13.95 -6.49
C SER A 463 12.00 -15.27 -6.68
N ALA A 464 10.77 -15.39 -6.17
CA ALA A 464 9.98 -16.60 -6.22
C ALA A 464 9.54 -16.98 -7.64
N LEU A 465 9.29 -16.00 -8.51
CA LEU A 465 8.81 -16.19 -9.87
C LEU A 465 9.88 -15.79 -10.90
N PRO A 466 9.83 -16.39 -12.11
CA PRO A 466 10.73 -16.05 -13.19
C PRO A 466 10.11 -14.96 -14.09
N ASN A 467 10.90 -14.34 -14.98
CA ASN A 467 10.43 -13.23 -15.82
C ASN A 467 9.32 -13.63 -16.80
N GLU A 468 9.23 -14.92 -17.15
CA GLU A 468 8.24 -15.52 -18.04
C GLU A 468 6.80 -15.36 -17.52
N ILE A 469 6.62 -15.04 -16.23
CA ILE A 469 5.31 -14.77 -15.64
C ILE A 469 4.55 -13.65 -16.36
N VAL A 470 5.27 -12.74 -17.03
CA VAL A 470 4.66 -11.63 -17.78
C VAL A 470 3.77 -12.09 -18.92
N GLN A 471 3.93 -13.33 -19.41
CA GLN A 471 3.06 -13.93 -20.43
C GLN A 471 1.62 -14.13 -19.93
N LEU A 472 1.38 -14.03 -18.62
CA LEU A 472 0.03 -14.07 -18.05
C LEU A 472 -0.65 -12.69 -18.05
N PHE A 473 0.07 -11.60 -18.29
CA PHE A 473 -0.49 -10.23 -18.24
C PHE A 473 -1.01 -9.74 -19.60
N GLU A 474 -0.65 -10.44 -20.67
CA GLU A 474 -1.18 -10.29 -22.03
C GLU A 474 -2.56 -10.95 -22.15
#